data_AF-A0A166CYP2-F1
#
_entry.id   AF-A0A166CYP2-F1
#
_cell.length_a   1.000
_cell.length_b   1.000
_cell.length_c   1.000
_cell.angle_alpha   90.00
_cell.angle_beta   90.00
_cell.angle_gamma   90.00
#
_symmetry.space_group_name_H-M   'P 1'
#
loop_
_entity.id
_entity.type
_entity.pdbx_description
1 polymer ?
#
loop_
_entity_poly.entity_id
_entity_poly.type
_entity_poly.pdbx_seq_one_letter_code
_entity_poly.pdbx_strand_id
1 'polypeptide(L)'
;MLHQDFEKITKEQWVRMSTLTLTIIGAVLAVALVAVNVWTTLQREHETTQTLQQRDNDNAAALEERDAKNAKILERRDKRITELQEQLNEKTDKVTTLQRLLLIKSNQVEDLQRQGLGKLEDQIGHVTGGDSFPVFLLEPNGNHSSPIWEALAVIEGKFALHRVEISAVHLRDGAKPEIVHAPTIERMRQGQPYNNIGLRFDLRGVDEPEIIINSRANNGSFRQVIKFKQIDGIYKYAYKITDGIDPTVVLKTKDYADLPTVQMNLLSRGTPFFDNTQ
;
A
#
# COMPACT_ATOMS: atom_id res chain seq x y z
N MET A 1 -8.81 -130.22 -81.93
CA MET A 1 -8.69 -129.93 -80.48
C MET A 1 -7.59 -128.87 -80.24
N LEU A 2 -7.62 -127.76 -80.99
CA LEU A 2 -6.65 -126.65 -80.98
C LEU A 2 -7.33 -125.27 -81.07
N HIS A 3 -8.67 -125.24 -80.97
CA HIS A 3 -9.49 -124.02 -81.15
C HIS A 3 -10.12 -123.51 -79.83
N GLN A 4 -10.11 -124.33 -78.77
CA GLN A 4 -10.63 -123.95 -77.44
C GLN A 4 -9.60 -123.28 -76.53
N ASP A 5 -8.30 -123.42 -76.80
CA ASP A 5 -7.24 -122.78 -76.01
C ASP A 5 -6.93 -121.33 -76.46
N PHE A 6 -7.26 -120.96 -77.71
CA PHE A 6 -7.05 -119.59 -78.22
C PHE A 6 -8.09 -118.59 -77.69
N GLU A 7 -9.33 -119.04 -77.41
CA GLU A 7 -10.37 -118.20 -76.78
C GLU A 7 -10.11 -117.94 -75.28
N LYS A 8 -9.39 -118.84 -74.60
CA LYS A 8 -9.10 -118.70 -73.17
C LYS A 8 -7.93 -117.73 -72.91
N ILE A 9 -6.91 -117.77 -73.76
CA ILE A 9 -5.77 -116.85 -73.70
C ILE A 9 -6.19 -115.41 -74.08
N THR A 10 -7.10 -115.24 -75.04
CA THR A 10 -7.58 -113.91 -75.45
C THR A 10 -8.45 -113.24 -74.38
N LYS A 11 -9.30 -113.98 -73.64
CA LYS A 11 -10.08 -113.42 -72.53
C LYS A 11 -9.23 -113.00 -71.33
N GLU A 12 -8.24 -113.80 -70.94
CA GLU A 12 -7.34 -113.42 -69.83
C GLU A 12 -6.44 -112.23 -70.19
N GLN A 13 -5.97 -112.13 -71.44
CA GLN A 13 -5.23 -110.95 -71.89
C GLN A 13 -6.11 -109.69 -71.97
N TRP A 14 -7.38 -109.83 -72.37
CA TRP A 14 -8.32 -108.70 -72.40
C TRP A 14 -8.66 -108.19 -71.00
N VAL A 15 -8.83 -109.10 -70.03
CA VAL A 15 -9.04 -108.75 -68.61
C VAL A 15 -7.78 -108.09 -68.02
N ARG A 16 -6.57 -108.58 -68.33
CA ARG A 16 -5.33 -107.93 -67.86
C ARG A 16 -5.12 -106.55 -68.49
N MET A 17 -5.41 -106.40 -69.78
CA MET A 17 -5.34 -105.12 -70.50
C MET A 17 -6.39 -104.11 -70.02
N SER A 18 -7.63 -104.55 -69.73
CA SER A 18 -8.68 -103.69 -69.18
C SER A 18 -8.37 -103.26 -67.73
N THR A 19 -7.78 -104.15 -66.93
CA THR A 19 -7.35 -103.84 -65.56
C THR A 19 -6.19 -102.85 -65.58
N LEU A 20 -5.19 -103.03 -66.45
CA LEU A 20 -4.08 -102.09 -66.63
C LEU A 20 -4.56 -100.72 -67.10
N THR A 21 -5.46 -100.66 -68.09
CA THR A 21 -6.01 -99.39 -68.58
C THR A 21 -6.85 -98.68 -67.51
N LEU A 22 -7.69 -99.39 -66.76
CA LEU A 22 -8.44 -98.80 -65.63
C LEU A 22 -7.51 -98.30 -64.52
N THR A 23 -6.40 -99.00 -64.24
CA THR A 23 -5.42 -98.57 -63.24
C THR A 23 -4.67 -97.32 -63.70
N ILE A 24 -4.28 -97.25 -64.98
CA ILE A 24 -3.63 -96.07 -65.58
C ILE A 24 -4.60 -94.88 -65.58
N ILE A 25 -5.86 -95.07 -65.98
CA ILE A 25 -6.88 -94.03 -65.96
C ILE A 25 -7.11 -93.54 -64.52
N GLY A 26 -7.22 -94.45 -63.55
CA GLY A 26 -7.34 -94.12 -62.12
C GLY A 26 -6.16 -93.31 -61.60
N ALA A 27 -4.92 -93.67 -61.96
CA ALA A 27 -3.71 -92.95 -61.59
C ALA A 27 -3.65 -91.55 -62.22
N VAL A 28 -4.00 -91.41 -63.50
CA VAL A 28 -4.05 -90.12 -64.21
C VAL A 28 -5.12 -89.21 -63.58
N LEU A 29 -6.30 -89.74 -63.27
CA LEU A 29 -7.37 -88.99 -62.58
C LEU A 29 -6.95 -88.56 -61.17
N ALA A 30 -6.26 -89.42 -60.42
CA ALA A 30 -5.74 -89.06 -59.09
C ALA A 30 -4.72 -87.92 -59.17
N VAL A 31 -3.78 -87.97 -60.13
CA VAL A 31 -2.80 -86.89 -60.36
C VAL A 31 -3.50 -85.60 -60.80
N ALA A 32 -4.51 -85.67 -61.67
CA ALA A 32 -5.28 -84.51 -62.09
C ALA A 32 -6.04 -83.86 -60.93
N LEU A 33 -6.66 -84.65 -60.05
CA LEU A 33 -7.33 -84.16 -58.85
C LEU A 33 -6.35 -83.47 -57.88
N VAL A 34 -5.16 -84.04 -57.68
CA VAL A 34 -4.10 -83.41 -56.88
C VAL A 34 -3.66 -82.09 -57.51
N ALA A 35 -3.44 -82.05 -58.83
CA ALA A 35 -3.05 -80.83 -59.53
C ALA A 35 -4.10 -79.72 -59.42
N VAL A 36 -5.39 -80.04 -59.52
CA VAL A 36 -6.49 -79.08 -59.34
C VAL A 36 -6.56 -78.60 -57.88
N ASN A 37 -6.36 -79.49 -56.90
CA ASN A 37 -6.36 -79.12 -55.48
C ASN A 37 -5.17 -78.21 -55.13
N VAL A 38 -4.00 -78.47 -55.71
CA VAL A 38 -2.81 -77.60 -55.57
C VAL A 38 -3.04 -76.26 -56.25
N TRP A 39 -3.56 -76.22 -57.47
CA TRP A 39 -3.84 -74.99 -58.21
C TRP A 39 -4.87 -74.10 -57.49
N THR A 40 -5.96 -74.69 -56.99
CA THR A 40 -6.97 -73.95 -56.21
C THR A 40 -6.41 -73.42 -54.88
N THR A 41 -5.47 -74.14 -54.26
CA THR A 41 -4.78 -73.69 -53.04
C THR A 41 -3.86 -72.50 -53.34
N LEU A 42 -3.04 -72.58 -54.40
CA LEU A 42 -2.17 -71.48 -54.84
C LEU A 42 -2.97 -70.24 -55.23
N GLN A 43 -4.12 -70.42 -55.88
CA GLN A 43 -4.98 -69.29 -56.23
C GLN A 43 -5.57 -68.60 -55.00
N ARG A 44 -6.01 -69.37 -54.00
CA ARG A 44 -6.45 -68.80 -52.72
C ARG A 44 -5.31 -68.07 -52.01
N GLU A 45 -4.09 -68.61 -52.02
CA GLU A 45 -2.92 -67.93 -51.43
C GLU A 45 -2.59 -66.62 -52.15
N HIS A 46 -2.75 -66.56 -53.48
CA HIS A 46 -2.55 -65.33 -54.22
C HIS A 46 -3.61 -64.27 -53.88
N GLU A 47 -4.88 -64.67 -53.79
CA GLU A 47 -5.99 -63.80 -53.39
C GLU A 47 -5.83 -63.30 -51.94
N THR A 48 -5.41 -64.17 -51.01
CA THR A 48 -5.13 -63.75 -49.62
C THR A 48 -3.94 -62.80 -49.55
N THR A 49 -2.89 -63.03 -50.35
CA THR A 49 -1.73 -62.13 -50.40
C THR A 49 -2.11 -60.76 -50.95
N GLN A 50 -2.90 -60.71 -52.04
CA GLN A 50 -3.38 -59.46 -52.61
C GLN A 50 -4.28 -58.69 -51.64
N THR A 51 -5.19 -59.37 -50.95
CA THR A 51 -6.08 -58.73 -49.96
C THR A 51 -5.31 -58.22 -48.74
N LEU A 52 -4.28 -58.94 -48.27
CA LEU A 52 -3.40 -58.45 -47.21
C LEU A 52 -2.62 -57.22 -47.65
N GLN A 53 -2.02 -57.25 -48.84
CA GLN A 53 -1.30 -56.11 -49.39
C GLN A 53 -2.20 -54.88 -49.56
N GLN A 54 -3.45 -55.08 -50.02
CA GLN A 54 -4.42 -53.99 -50.11
C GLN A 54 -4.75 -53.42 -48.74
N ARG A 55 -5.00 -54.28 -47.73
CA ARG A 55 -5.26 -53.82 -46.36
C ARG A 55 -4.08 -53.07 -45.76
N ASP A 56 -2.86 -53.49 -46.03
CA ASP A 56 -1.66 -52.80 -45.55
C ASP A 56 -1.52 -51.42 -46.20
N ASN A 57 -1.79 -51.32 -47.51
CA ASN A 57 -1.82 -50.04 -48.22
C ASN A 57 -2.93 -49.11 -47.69
N ASP A 58 -4.13 -49.63 -47.47
CA ASP A 58 -5.26 -48.86 -46.93
C ASP A 58 -4.97 -48.37 -45.50
N ASN A 59 -4.37 -49.22 -44.66
CA ASN A 59 -3.95 -48.87 -43.31
C ASN A 59 -2.85 -47.79 -43.31
N ALA A 60 -1.87 -47.90 -44.21
CA ALA A 60 -0.81 -46.91 -44.37
C ALA A 60 -1.38 -45.54 -44.79
N ALA A 61 -2.27 -45.52 -45.79
CA ALA A 61 -2.95 -44.31 -46.24
C ALA A 61 -3.81 -43.67 -45.12
N ALA A 62 -4.53 -44.48 -44.35
CA ALA A 62 -5.32 -44.00 -43.22
C ALA A 62 -4.45 -43.43 -42.10
N LEU A 63 -3.26 -44.00 -41.86
CA LEU A 63 -2.31 -43.48 -40.89
C LEU A 63 -1.75 -42.12 -41.33
N GLU A 64 -1.32 -42.01 -42.59
CA GLU A 64 -0.85 -40.75 -43.17
C GLU A 64 -1.92 -39.64 -43.12
N GLU A 65 -3.18 -39.97 -43.43
CA GLU A 65 -4.28 -39.01 -43.34
C GLU A 65 -4.49 -38.54 -41.89
N ARG A 66 -4.44 -39.47 -40.92
CA ARG A 66 -4.56 -39.14 -39.50
C ARG A 66 -3.41 -38.26 -39.03
N ASP A 67 -2.19 -38.56 -39.43
CA ASP A 67 -1.00 -37.77 -39.06
C ASP A 67 -1.05 -36.38 -39.67
N ALA A 68 -1.45 -36.26 -40.95
CA ALA A 68 -1.66 -34.97 -41.60
C ALA A 68 -2.76 -34.15 -40.92
N LYS A 69 -3.86 -34.79 -40.48
CA LYS A 69 -4.94 -34.14 -39.74
C LYS A 69 -4.48 -33.70 -38.35
N ASN A 70 -3.73 -34.53 -37.65
CA ASN A 70 -3.17 -34.21 -36.33
C ASN A 70 -2.17 -33.05 -36.42
N ALA A 71 -1.28 -33.05 -37.42
CA ALA A 71 -0.34 -31.97 -37.66
C ALA A 71 -1.07 -30.63 -37.89
N LYS A 72 -2.13 -30.61 -38.71
CA LYS A 72 -2.96 -29.41 -38.92
C LYS A 72 -3.68 -28.94 -37.65
N ILE A 73 -4.12 -29.86 -36.79
CA ILE A 73 -4.76 -29.51 -35.51
C ILE A 73 -3.72 -28.90 -34.55
N LEU A 74 -2.52 -29.48 -34.46
CA LEU A 74 -1.43 -28.96 -33.64
C LEU A 74 -1.02 -27.55 -34.10
N GLU A 75 -0.81 -27.36 -35.41
CA GLU A 75 -0.46 -26.04 -35.96
C GLU A 75 -1.52 -24.97 -35.62
N ARG A 76 -2.82 -25.30 -35.72
CA ARG A 76 -3.90 -24.37 -35.34
C ARG A 76 -3.90 -24.07 -33.85
N ARG A 77 -3.62 -25.06 -33.00
CA ARG A 77 -3.54 -24.88 -31.55
C ARG A 77 -2.35 -23.99 -31.18
N ASP A 78 -1.19 -24.22 -31.78
CA ASP A 78 0.02 -23.43 -31.52
C ASP A 78 -0.15 -21.97 -31.92
N LYS A 79 -0.77 -21.72 -33.09
CA LYS A 79 -1.15 -20.35 -33.50
C LYS A 79 -2.09 -19.71 -32.49
N ARG A 80 -3.12 -20.44 -32.05
CA ARG A 80 -4.08 -19.92 -31.07
C ARG A 80 -3.47 -19.65 -29.70
N ILE A 81 -2.55 -20.50 -29.24
CA ILE A 81 -1.82 -20.29 -27.99
C ILE A 81 -0.98 -19.02 -28.09
N THR A 82 -0.28 -18.82 -29.21
CA THR A 82 0.54 -17.63 -29.46
C THR A 82 -0.31 -16.36 -29.46
N GLU A 83 -1.45 -16.36 -30.17
CA GLU A 83 -2.39 -15.22 -30.17
C GLU A 83 -2.91 -14.89 -28.77
N LEU A 84 -3.27 -15.91 -27.98
CA LEU A 84 -3.77 -15.72 -26.62
C LEU A 84 -2.68 -15.21 -25.68
N GLN A 85 -1.44 -15.66 -25.84
CA GLN A 85 -0.28 -15.16 -25.09
C GLN A 85 -0.01 -13.69 -25.39
N GLU A 86 -0.07 -13.29 -26.66
CA GLU A 86 0.10 -11.89 -27.07
C GLU A 86 -0.99 -11.00 -26.47
N GLN A 87 -2.27 -11.43 -26.56
CA GLN A 87 -3.38 -10.69 -25.95
C GLN A 87 -3.27 -10.60 -24.42
N LEU A 88 -2.77 -11.66 -23.78
CA LEU A 88 -2.56 -11.67 -22.33
C LEU A 88 -1.46 -10.69 -21.93
N ASN A 89 -0.36 -10.64 -22.68
CA ASN A 89 0.73 -9.70 -22.44
C ASN A 89 0.26 -8.25 -22.63
N GLU A 90 -0.45 -7.95 -23.72
CA GLU A 90 -1.00 -6.62 -23.97
C GLU A 90 -1.96 -6.16 -22.84
N LYS A 91 -2.84 -7.06 -22.39
CA LYS A 91 -3.73 -6.77 -21.26
C LYS A 91 -2.97 -6.56 -19.95
N THR A 92 -1.94 -7.36 -19.71
CA THR A 92 -1.10 -7.25 -18.51
C THR A 92 -0.40 -5.90 -18.48
N ASP A 93 0.19 -5.48 -19.61
CA ASP A 93 0.86 -4.19 -19.74
C ASP A 93 -0.11 -3.01 -19.53
N LYS A 94 -1.34 -3.11 -20.07
CA LYS A 94 -2.40 -2.12 -19.84
C LYS A 94 -2.78 -2.05 -18.36
N VAL A 95 -2.96 -3.19 -17.70
CA VAL A 95 -3.28 -3.24 -16.26
C VAL A 95 -2.16 -2.62 -15.43
N THR A 96 -0.90 -2.97 -15.69
CA THR A 96 0.25 -2.39 -14.99
C THR A 96 0.36 -0.88 -15.21
N THR A 97 0.09 -0.41 -16.43
CA THR A 97 0.09 1.03 -16.75
C THR A 97 -1.02 1.77 -15.99
N LEU A 98 -2.23 1.22 -15.98
CA LEU A 98 -3.36 1.79 -15.23
C LEU A 98 -3.11 1.80 -13.72
N GLN A 99 -2.50 0.75 -13.18
CA GLN A 99 -2.12 0.70 -11.76
C GLN A 99 -1.10 1.80 -11.40
N ARG A 100 -0.10 2.04 -12.25
CA ARG A 100 0.85 3.16 -12.05
C ARG A 100 0.15 4.52 -12.09
N LEU A 101 -0.76 4.71 -13.05
CA LEU A 101 -1.51 5.96 -13.17
C LEU A 101 -2.40 6.20 -11.96
N LEU A 102 -3.07 5.15 -11.46
CA LEU A 102 -3.90 5.20 -10.26
C LEU A 102 -3.07 5.64 -9.04
N LEU A 103 -1.88 5.06 -8.85
CA LEU A 103 -1.00 5.41 -7.75
C LEU A 103 -0.57 6.89 -7.80
N ILE A 104 -0.17 7.38 -8.98
CA ILE A 104 0.18 8.80 -9.17
C ILE A 104 -1.00 9.70 -8.82
N LYS A 105 -2.20 9.36 -9.30
CA LYS A 105 -3.41 10.15 -9.02
C LYS A 105 -3.80 10.12 -7.54
N SER A 106 -3.65 8.97 -6.88
CA SER A 106 -3.88 8.84 -5.44
C SER A 106 -2.97 9.77 -4.64
N ASN A 107 -1.66 9.77 -4.94
CA ASN A 107 -0.70 10.65 -4.26
C ASN A 107 -1.01 12.13 -4.52
N GLN A 108 -1.40 12.49 -5.74
CA GLN A 108 -1.83 13.87 -6.06
C GLN A 108 -3.04 14.31 -5.22
N VAL A 109 -4.00 13.43 -4.99
CA VAL A 109 -5.17 13.74 -4.15
C VAL A 109 -4.76 13.92 -2.70
N GLU A 110 -3.89 13.06 -2.17
CA GLU A 110 -3.38 13.19 -0.80
C GLU A 110 -2.61 14.49 -0.59
N ASP A 111 -1.75 14.87 -1.53
CA ASP A 111 -1.01 16.14 -1.47
C ASP A 111 -1.94 17.35 -1.50
N LEU A 112 -2.96 17.33 -2.36
CA LEU A 112 -3.96 18.40 -2.41
C LEU A 112 -4.78 18.48 -1.12
N GLN A 113 -5.12 17.35 -0.51
CA GLN A 113 -5.82 17.30 0.77
C GLN A 113 -4.95 17.88 1.88
N ARG A 114 -3.67 17.51 1.96
CA ARG A 114 -2.72 18.07 2.93
C ARG A 114 -2.57 19.58 2.76
N GLN A 115 -2.45 20.07 1.52
CA GLN A 115 -2.38 21.50 1.23
C GLN A 115 -3.67 22.23 1.60
N GLY A 116 -4.83 21.63 1.31
CA GLY A 116 -6.14 22.18 1.65
C GLY A 116 -6.33 22.31 3.16
N LEU A 117 -5.99 21.25 3.91
CA LEU A 117 -6.03 21.24 5.37
C LEU A 117 -5.08 22.27 5.97
N GLY A 118 -3.83 22.33 5.52
CA GLY A 118 -2.87 23.31 6.01
C GLY A 118 -3.32 24.77 5.78
N LYS A 119 -3.94 25.07 4.61
CA LYS A 119 -4.53 26.39 4.36
C LYS A 119 -5.72 26.68 5.26
N LEU A 120 -6.56 25.69 5.52
CA LEU A 120 -7.71 25.84 6.41
C LEU A 120 -7.27 26.08 7.85
N GLU A 121 -6.28 25.33 8.34
CA GLU A 121 -5.69 25.52 9.67
C GLU A 121 -5.08 26.92 9.81
N ASP A 122 -4.38 27.40 8.78
CA ASP A 122 -3.82 28.75 8.76
C ASP A 122 -4.91 29.85 8.79
N GLN A 123 -5.99 29.66 8.01
CA GLN A 123 -7.14 30.56 8.03
C GLN A 123 -7.87 30.56 9.38
N ILE A 124 -8.09 29.38 9.96
CA ILE A 124 -8.66 29.25 11.30
C ILE A 124 -7.76 29.96 12.30
N GLY A 125 -6.45 29.74 12.23
CA GLY A 125 -5.47 30.41 13.08
C GLY A 125 -5.54 31.93 13.02
N HIS A 126 -5.70 32.51 11.83
CA HIS A 126 -5.86 33.96 11.67
C HIS A 126 -7.11 34.54 12.33
N VAL A 127 -8.19 33.75 12.42
CA VAL A 127 -9.48 34.16 12.99
C VAL A 127 -9.55 33.91 14.49
N THR A 128 -9.09 32.74 14.93
CA THR A 128 -9.24 32.31 16.33
C THR A 128 -8.05 32.70 17.19
N GLY A 129 -6.85 32.79 16.59
CA GLY A 129 -5.56 32.82 17.31
C GLY A 129 -4.83 31.48 17.27
N GLY A 130 -5.45 30.42 16.71
CA GLY A 130 -4.82 29.12 16.50
C GLY A 130 -4.20 28.55 17.77
N ASP A 131 -2.93 28.15 17.67
CA ASP A 131 -2.10 27.63 18.75
C ASP A 131 -1.43 28.71 19.61
N SER A 132 -1.75 29.99 19.38
CA SER A 132 -1.10 31.09 20.09
C SER A 132 -1.68 31.27 21.49
N PHE A 133 -0.88 31.74 22.43
CA PHE A 133 -1.32 31.98 23.80
C PHE A 133 -0.59 33.19 24.41
N PRO A 134 -1.25 33.93 25.33
CA PRO A 134 -0.64 35.06 25.98
C PRO A 134 0.34 34.57 27.05
N VAL A 135 1.48 35.25 27.16
CA VAL A 135 2.47 35.06 28.21
C VAL A 135 2.63 36.38 28.95
N PHE A 136 2.52 36.34 30.26
CA PHE A 136 2.69 37.49 31.13
C PHE A 136 4.09 37.44 31.73
N LEU A 137 4.93 38.38 31.32
CA LEU A 137 6.25 38.61 31.90
C LEU A 137 6.10 39.65 33.00
N LEU A 138 6.80 39.50 34.12
CA LEU A 138 6.74 40.46 35.22
C LEU A 138 8.07 41.20 35.28
N GLU A 139 8.00 42.52 35.36
CA GLU A 139 9.16 43.40 35.49
C GLU A 139 9.04 44.26 36.75
N PRO A 140 10.11 44.49 37.50
CA PRO A 140 10.07 45.37 38.66
C PRO A 140 9.84 46.82 38.21
N ASN A 141 8.90 47.52 38.83
CA ASN A 141 8.66 48.94 38.58
C ASN A 141 9.78 49.75 39.26
N GLY A 142 10.75 50.20 38.47
CA GLY A 142 11.90 50.98 38.91
C GLY A 142 13.17 50.13 38.99
N ASN A 143 13.75 50.00 40.17
CA ASN A 143 14.98 49.23 40.37
C ASN A 143 14.71 47.73 40.60
N HIS A 144 15.71 46.88 40.43
CA HIS A 144 15.58 45.43 40.61
C HIS A 144 15.19 44.97 42.03
N SER A 145 15.31 45.87 43.01
CA SER A 145 14.85 45.65 44.39
C SER A 145 13.41 46.11 44.65
N SER A 146 12.72 46.64 43.63
CA SER A 146 11.35 47.12 43.79
C SER A 146 10.43 45.95 44.14
N PRO A 147 9.64 46.06 45.22
CA PRO A 147 8.64 45.04 45.53
C PRO A 147 7.37 45.22 44.68
N ILE A 148 7.31 46.28 43.86
CA ILE A 148 6.20 46.54 42.95
C ILE A 148 6.59 45.98 41.59
N TRP A 149 5.80 45.04 41.08
CA TRP A 149 6.01 44.38 39.78
C TRP A 149 4.87 44.72 38.84
N GLU A 150 5.19 44.97 37.58
CA GLU A 150 4.23 45.24 36.51
C GLU A 150 4.25 44.11 35.50
N ALA A 151 3.06 43.72 35.05
CA ALA A 151 2.95 42.71 34.02
C ALA A 151 3.03 43.32 32.63
N LEU A 152 3.81 42.65 31.80
CA LEU A 152 3.94 42.83 30.36
C LEU A 152 3.30 41.62 29.68
N ALA A 153 2.35 41.86 28.78
CA ALA A 153 1.76 40.77 28.00
C ALA A 153 2.47 40.62 26.64
N VAL A 154 2.89 39.40 26.32
CA VAL A 154 3.44 39.02 25.01
C VAL A 154 2.66 37.82 24.46
N ILE A 155 2.83 37.52 23.18
CA ILE A 155 2.27 36.30 22.57
C ILE A 155 3.38 35.33 22.25
N GLU A 156 3.10 34.06 22.49
CA GLU A 156 3.81 32.95 21.86
C GLU A 156 2.87 32.22 20.91
N GLY A 157 3.39 31.85 19.74
CA GLY A 157 2.62 31.30 18.62
C GLY A 157 2.65 32.18 17.38
N LYS A 158 2.09 31.66 16.28
CA LYS A 158 2.15 32.27 14.94
C LYS A 158 1.09 33.35 14.72
N PHE A 159 -0.07 33.22 15.37
CA PHE A 159 -1.25 34.01 15.06
C PHE A 159 -1.50 35.10 16.09
N ALA A 160 -2.26 36.11 15.69
CA ALA A 160 -2.70 37.16 16.59
C ALA A 160 -3.80 36.63 17.50
N LEU A 161 -3.77 36.98 18.79
CA LEU A 161 -4.90 36.76 19.68
C LEU A 161 -5.88 37.92 19.56
N HIS A 162 -7.17 37.62 19.66
CA HIS A 162 -8.22 38.63 19.60
C HIS A 162 -9.06 38.58 20.88
N ARG A 163 -9.50 39.76 21.33
CA ARG A 163 -10.34 39.97 22.52
C ARG A 163 -9.76 39.26 23.75
N VAL A 164 -8.54 39.64 24.13
CA VAL A 164 -7.86 39.07 25.28
C VAL A 164 -8.37 39.76 26.55
N GLU A 165 -9.19 39.04 27.31
CA GLU A 165 -9.70 39.41 28.62
C GLU A 165 -8.74 38.86 29.68
N ILE A 166 -8.32 39.67 30.65
CA ILE A 166 -7.30 39.28 31.63
C ILE A 166 -7.80 39.60 33.04
N SER A 167 -7.60 38.63 33.93
CA SER A 167 -7.80 38.80 35.37
C SER A 167 -6.62 38.19 36.12
N ALA A 168 -6.20 38.84 37.20
CA ALA A 168 -5.14 38.34 38.06
C ALA A 168 -5.66 38.17 39.49
N VAL A 169 -5.26 37.09 40.12
CA VAL A 169 -5.51 36.81 41.53
C VAL A 169 -4.18 36.84 42.25
N HIS A 170 -4.06 37.73 43.22
CA HIS A 170 -2.90 37.78 44.10
C HIS A 170 -3.22 37.04 45.40
N LEU A 171 -2.49 35.97 45.68
CA LEU A 171 -2.60 35.22 46.92
C LEU A 171 -1.59 35.79 47.93
N ARG A 172 -2.08 36.52 48.92
CA ARG A 172 -1.30 36.95 50.09
C ARG A 172 -1.61 36.02 51.27
N ASP A 173 -0.59 35.60 51.99
CA ASP A 173 -0.74 34.71 53.15
C ASP A 173 -1.76 35.26 54.16
N GLY A 174 -2.84 34.49 54.37
CA GLY A 174 -3.92 34.82 55.30
C GLY A 174 -4.87 35.94 54.87
N ALA A 175 -4.65 36.61 53.73
CA ALA A 175 -5.56 37.64 53.21
C ALA A 175 -6.58 37.07 52.22
N LYS A 176 -7.72 37.75 52.07
CA LYS A 176 -8.68 37.42 51.01
C LYS A 176 -8.03 37.70 49.64
N PRO A 177 -8.18 36.80 48.66
CA PRO A 177 -7.65 37.01 47.32
C PRO A 177 -8.23 38.30 46.71
N GLU A 178 -7.35 39.15 46.19
CA GLU A 178 -7.75 40.34 45.44
C GLU A 178 -7.76 39.99 43.94
N ILE A 179 -8.90 40.20 43.29
CA ILE A 179 -9.07 39.98 41.85
C ILE A 179 -8.92 41.33 41.14
N VAL A 180 -7.92 41.45 40.28
CA VAL A 180 -7.67 42.63 39.45
C VAL A 180 -8.02 42.31 38.00
N HIS A 181 -8.87 43.12 37.39
CA HIS A 181 -9.22 43.01 35.97
C HIS A 181 -8.44 44.02 35.15
N ALA A 182 -7.80 43.56 34.08
CA ALA A 182 -7.16 44.43 33.10
C ALA A 182 -8.19 44.92 32.05
N PRO A 183 -7.92 46.03 31.34
CA PRO A 183 -8.65 46.37 30.13
C PRO A 183 -8.54 45.23 29.09
N THR A 184 -9.64 44.97 28.38
CA THR A 184 -9.64 44.02 27.26
C THR A 184 -8.70 44.48 26.16
N ILE A 185 -7.82 43.58 25.70
CA ILE A 185 -6.93 43.85 24.57
C ILE A 185 -7.60 43.31 23.31
N GLU A 186 -8.10 44.20 22.45
CA GLU A 186 -8.82 43.81 21.23
C GLU A 186 -8.01 42.90 20.32
N ARG A 187 -6.70 43.16 20.20
CA ARG A 187 -5.81 42.35 19.39
C ARG A 187 -4.39 42.39 19.91
N MET A 188 -3.83 41.21 20.17
CA MET A 188 -2.41 41.02 20.47
C MET A 188 -1.68 40.48 19.22
N ARG A 189 -0.48 40.97 18.89
CA ARG A 189 0.36 40.43 17.80
C ARG A 189 1.73 39.95 18.28
N GLN A 190 2.26 38.91 17.65
CA GLN A 190 3.62 38.42 17.92
C GLN A 190 4.65 39.55 17.71
N GLY A 191 5.62 39.64 18.62
CA GLY A 191 6.68 40.65 18.57
C GLY A 191 6.24 42.07 18.92
N GLN A 192 5.02 42.28 19.39
CA GLN A 192 4.58 43.55 19.96
C GLN A 192 4.26 43.34 21.44
N PRO A 193 5.18 43.70 22.36
CA PRO A 193 4.87 43.67 23.78
C PRO A 193 3.76 44.68 24.12
N TYR A 194 2.79 44.25 24.91
CA TYR A 194 1.71 45.09 25.42
C TYR A 194 2.06 45.54 26.83
N ASN A 195 2.59 46.77 26.91
CA ASN A 195 2.85 47.47 28.15
C ASN A 195 1.54 48.05 28.72
N ASN A 196 1.55 48.43 30.00
CA ASN A 196 0.46 49.15 30.66
C ASN A 196 -0.90 48.43 30.65
N ILE A 197 -0.90 47.10 30.78
CA ILE A 197 -2.14 46.31 30.94
C ILE A 197 -2.81 46.54 32.31
N GLY A 198 -2.30 47.45 33.14
CA GLY A 198 -2.89 47.83 34.43
C GLY A 198 -2.72 46.79 35.55
N LEU A 199 -2.01 45.69 35.28
CA LEU A 199 -1.69 44.69 36.30
C LEU A 199 -0.40 45.07 37.01
N ARG A 200 -0.56 45.50 38.26
CA ARG A 200 0.53 45.87 39.17
C ARG A 200 0.37 45.08 40.47
N PHE A 201 1.46 44.49 40.94
CA PHE A 201 1.50 43.62 42.10
C PHE A 201 2.48 44.16 43.13
N ASP A 202 2.01 44.37 44.35
CA ASP A 202 2.83 44.78 45.48
C ASP A 202 3.14 43.56 46.35
N LEU A 203 4.39 43.10 46.26
CA LEU A 203 4.90 41.88 46.90
C LEU A 203 5.42 42.14 48.33
N ARG A 204 5.31 43.36 48.86
CA ARG A 204 5.83 43.69 50.19
C ARG A 204 5.22 42.80 51.27
N GLY A 205 6.09 42.24 52.11
CA GLY A 205 5.70 41.45 53.28
C GLY A 205 5.18 40.05 52.96
N VAL A 206 5.45 39.54 51.75
CA VAL A 206 5.13 38.17 51.34
C VAL A 206 6.44 37.45 50.97
N ASP A 207 6.70 36.32 51.64
CA ASP A 207 7.96 35.59 51.49
C ASP A 207 8.01 34.83 50.15
N GLU A 208 6.93 34.14 49.78
CA GLU A 208 6.81 33.39 48.52
C GLU A 208 5.49 33.70 47.79
N PRO A 209 5.30 34.92 47.23
CA PRO A 209 4.04 35.30 46.63
C PRO A 209 3.69 34.42 45.41
N GLU A 210 2.42 34.06 45.31
CA GLU A 210 1.86 33.39 44.13
C GLU A 210 0.85 34.31 43.44
N ILE A 211 1.05 34.50 42.14
CA ILE A 211 0.15 35.25 41.27
C ILE A 211 -0.43 34.29 40.25
N ILE A 212 -1.75 34.27 40.16
CA ILE A 212 -2.48 33.49 39.16
C ILE A 212 -3.09 34.46 38.16
N ILE A 213 -2.62 34.44 36.92
CA ILE A 213 -3.19 35.23 35.83
C ILE A 213 -4.05 34.31 34.97
N ASN A 214 -5.35 34.58 34.94
CA ASN A 214 -6.30 33.94 34.05
C ASN A 214 -6.55 34.87 32.86
N SER A 215 -6.41 34.33 31.66
CA SER A 215 -6.74 35.06 30.44
C SER A 215 -7.69 34.26 29.58
N ARG A 216 -8.51 34.96 28.80
CA ARG A 216 -9.43 34.38 27.83
C ARG A 216 -9.27 35.12 26.51
N ALA A 217 -9.16 34.38 25.42
CA ALA A 217 -9.15 34.90 24.06
C ALA A 217 -10.11 34.07 23.21
N ASN A 218 -10.26 34.43 21.93
CA ASN A 218 -11.15 33.70 21.02
C ASN A 218 -10.77 32.22 20.83
N ASN A 219 -9.50 31.85 20.94
CA ASN A 219 -9.04 30.46 20.80
C ASN A 219 -9.03 29.64 22.09
N GLY A 220 -9.29 30.24 23.26
CA GLY A 220 -9.26 29.48 24.50
C GLY A 220 -9.17 30.32 25.76
N SER A 221 -9.04 29.61 26.88
CA SER A 221 -8.70 30.20 28.17
C SER A 221 -7.33 29.68 28.58
N PHE A 222 -6.54 30.51 29.25
CA PHE A 222 -5.18 30.18 29.66
C PHE A 222 -4.97 30.59 31.10
N ARG A 223 -4.25 29.76 31.84
CA ARG A 223 -3.90 30.02 33.23
C ARG A 223 -2.39 30.04 33.38
N GLN A 224 -1.85 31.16 33.83
CA GLN A 224 -0.44 31.30 34.18
C GLN A 224 -0.31 31.41 35.68
N VAL A 225 0.37 30.45 36.29
CA VAL A 225 0.74 30.48 37.72
C VAL A 225 2.18 30.96 37.80
N ILE A 226 2.39 32.07 38.51
CA ILE A 226 3.68 32.72 38.69
C ILE A 226 4.04 32.64 40.16
N LYS A 227 5.16 32.00 40.46
CA LYS A 227 5.69 31.86 41.80
C LYS A 227 6.92 32.74 41.94
N PHE A 228 6.96 33.48 43.04
CA PHE A 228 8.09 34.31 43.39
C PHE A 228 8.90 33.69 44.51
N LYS A 229 10.20 33.98 44.49
CA LYS A 229 11.12 33.64 45.57
C LYS A 229 12.14 34.74 45.73
N GLN A 230 12.41 35.15 46.97
CA GLN A 230 13.49 36.07 47.25
C GLN A 230 14.82 35.31 47.31
N ILE A 231 15.80 35.75 46.52
CA ILE A 231 17.16 35.20 46.48
C ILE A 231 18.12 36.38 46.61
N ASP A 232 18.92 36.40 47.67
CA ASP A 232 19.86 37.48 47.99
C ASP A 232 19.19 38.87 48.07
N GLY A 233 17.98 38.92 48.63
CA GLY A 233 17.20 40.16 48.76
C GLY A 233 16.46 40.58 47.48
N ILE A 234 16.66 39.88 46.36
CA ILE A 234 16.04 40.19 45.06
C ILE A 234 14.95 39.16 44.74
N TYR A 235 13.77 39.65 44.34
CA TYR A 235 12.72 38.75 43.87
C TYR A 235 13.07 38.17 42.50
N LYS A 236 13.00 36.85 42.40
CA LYS A 236 13.00 36.09 41.14
C LYS A 236 11.65 35.40 40.99
N TYR A 237 11.26 35.09 39.76
CA TYR A 237 10.01 34.38 39.50
C TYR A 237 10.19 33.22 38.51
N ALA A 238 9.40 32.18 38.73
CA ALA A 238 9.18 31.06 37.83
C ALA A 238 7.71 31.04 37.43
N TYR A 239 7.38 30.48 36.26
CA TYR A 239 5.99 30.38 35.86
C TYR A 239 5.66 29.08 35.12
N LYS A 240 4.39 28.71 35.19
CA LYS A 240 3.79 27.61 34.44
C LYS A 240 2.52 28.12 33.77
N ILE A 241 2.40 27.89 32.46
CA ILE A 241 1.20 28.19 31.67
C ILE A 241 0.52 26.86 31.34
N THR A 242 -0.78 26.80 31.61
CA THR A 242 -1.63 25.67 31.25
C THR A 242 -2.81 26.12 30.42
N ASP A 243 -3.40 25.16 29.72
CA ASP A 243 -4.74 25.34 29.19
C ASP A 243 -5.72 25.60 30.36
N GLY A 244 -6.62 26.56 30.16
CA GLY A 244 -7.58 26.99 31.17
C GLY A 244 -8.78 26.05 31.30
N ILE A 245 -9.01 25.19 30.31
CA ILE A 245 -10.01 24.11 30.33
C ILE A 245 -9.38 22.85 30.92
N ASP A 246 -8.16 22.49 30.47
CA ASP A 246 -7.43 21.33 30.97
C ASP A 246 -6.07 21.73 31.59
N PRO A 247 -5.99 21.89 32.92
CA PRO A 247 -4.76 22.30 33.61
C PRO A 247 -3.65 21.22 33.57
N THR A 248 -3.94 20.01 33.09
CA THR A 248 -2.93 18.97 32.88
C THR A 248 -2.09 19.23 31.63
N VAL A 249 -2.63 19.97 30.67
CA VAL A 249 -1.92 20.39 29.45
C VAL A 249 -1.03 21.58 29.78
N VAL A 250 0.27 21.30 29.89
CA VAL A 250 1.29 22.32 30.13
C VAL A 250 1.73 22.89 28.79
N LEU A 251 1.47 24.17 28.57
CA LEU A 251 1.87 24.88 27.35
C LEU A 251 3.30 25.39 27.46
N LYS A 252 3.68 25.88 28.65
CA LYS A 252 5.02 26.42 28.89
C LYS A 252 5.41 26.39 30.37
N THR A 253 6.70 26.24 30.63
CA THR A 253 7.32 26.45 31.94
C THR A 253 8.54 27.35 31.80
N LYS A 254 8.86 28.08 32.86
CA LYS A 254 10.12 28.78 33.04
C LYS A 254 10.55 28.64 34.49
N ASP A 255 11.75 28.12 34.72
CA ASP A 255 12.28 27.92 36.06
C ASP A 255 13.15 29.09 36.52
N TYR A 256 13.41 29.15 37.82
CA TYR A 256 14.27 30.18 38.42
C TYR A 256 15.72 30.14 37.89
N ALA A 257 16.18 28.98 37.41
CA ALA A 257 17.52 28.77 36.87
C ALA A 257 17.70 29.34 35.45
N ASP A 258 16.61 29.51 34.70
CA ASP A 258 16.64 30.02 33.32
C ASP A 258 16.65 31.55 33.25
N LEU A 259 16.79 32.22 34.38
CA LEU A 259 16.91 33.68 34.46
C LEU A 259 18.38 34.04 34.21
N PRO A 260 18.73 34.69 33.06
CA PRO A 260 20.08 35.16 32.85
C PRO A 260 20.46 36.07 34.01
N THR A 261 21.62 35.81 34.63
CA THR A 261 22.22 36.74 35.58
C THR A 261 22.41 38.06 34.82
N VAL A 262 21.69 39.10 35.23
CA VAL A 262 21.40 40.30 34.44
C VAL A 262 22.67 40.95 33.89
N GLN A 263 22.92 40.79 32.59
CA GLN A 263 23.39 41.87 31.73
C GLN A 263 22.40 42.00 30.57
N MET A 264 21.37 42.82 30.78
CA MET A 264 20.49 43.28 29.69
C MET A 264 21.27 44.22 28.79
N ASN A 265 21.99 43.68 27.80
CA ASN A 265 22.23 44.43 26.58
C ASN A 265 20.93 44.38 25.76
N LEU A 266 20.18 45.47 25.81
CA LEU A 266 19.19 45.83 24.81
C LEU A 266 19.90 45.99 23.46
N LEU A 267 20.16 44.89 22.76
CA LEU A 267 20.61 44.92 21.36
C LEU A 267 19.71 44.03 20.52
N SER A 268 18.91 44.72 19.71
CA SER A 268 18.62 44.45 18.30
C SER A 268 18.31 43.00 17.91
N ARG A 269 17.06 42.80 17.51
CA ARG A 269 16.56 41.64 16.77
C ARG A 269 17.45 41.34 15.56
N GLY A 270 18.31 40.33 15.70
CA GLY A 270 18.74 39.51 14.57
C GLY A 270 17.57 38.62 14.15
N THR A 271 17.15 38.76 12.89
CA THR A 271 16.26 37.84 12.18
C THR A 271 16.69 36.38 12.36
N PRO A 272 15.77 35.41 12.55
CA PRO A 272 16.15 34.01 12.44
C PRO A 272 16.47 33.69 10.97
N PHE A 273 17.74 33.37 10.74
CA PHE A 273 18.21 32.64 9.58
C PHE A 273 17.62 31.23 9.64
N PHE A 274 16.73 30.88 8.71
CA PHE A 274 16.45 29.48 8.41
C PHE A 274 17.51 29.00 7.43
N ASP A 275 18.49 28.25 7.93
CA ASP A 275 19.36 27.43 7.12
C ASP A 275 18.62 26.12 6.81
N ASN A 276 18.08 26.02 5.59
CA ASN A 276 17.59 24.76 5.04
C ASN A 276 18.74 24.10 4.30
N THR A 277 19.57 23.36 5.03
CA THR A 277 20.44 22.32 4.48
C THR A 277 20.39 21.06 5.35
N GLN A 278 19.46 20.15 5.01
CA GLN A 278 19.69 18.73 4.64
C GLN A 278 18.35 17.98 4.58
#